data_AF-A0A6J3GHW5-F1
#
_entry.id   AF-A0A6J3GHW5-F1
#
_cell.length_a   1.000
_cell.length_b   1.000
_cell.length_c   1.000
_cell.angle_alpha   90.00
_cell.angle_beta   90.00
_cell.angle_gamma   90.00
#
_symmetry.space_group_name_H-M   'P 1'
#
loop_
_entity.id
_entity.type
_entity.pdbx_description
1 polymer ?
#
loop_
_entity_poly.entity_id
_entity_poly.type
_entity_poly.pdbx_seq_one_letter_code
_entity_poly.pdbx_strand_id
1 'polypeptide(L)'
;MCSGADAIATGHYARTSQEDEEVFQQKHIKRPEGLFRNRFEVRNAVKLLQAADSFKDQTFFLSQVSQDALRRTIFPLGGLTKDFVKKIAAENRLHHVLQKKESMGMCFIGKRNFEHFLLQYLQPRPGQFISIEDHKVLGTHKGWFLYTLGQRANIGGLSVPWYVVEKDSAKGDVFVAPRIDHPALYRDLLRTSRVHWITEEPPAALVRDKMMECHFRFRHQMALVPCVLTLNQDGTVWVTAVRAVRGLATGQFAVFYKGDECLGSGKILRLGPSTYMLQKGQRRAGVATESPSDSAEEGPDLRPSL
;
A
#
# COMPACT_ATOMS: atom_id res chain seq x y z
N MET A 1 -19.44 7.23 -27.68
CA MET A 1 -20.23 8.48 -27.62
C MET A 1 -19.38 9.54 -26.95
N CYS A 2 -18.76 10.43 -27.72
CA CYS A 2 -17.97 11.55 -27.17
C CYS A 2 -18.90 12.75 -27.05
N SER A 3 -19.17 13.18 -25.83
CA SER A 3 -20.08 14.28 -25.48
C SER A 3 -19.57 15.69 -25.85
N GLY A 4 -18.51 15.82 -26.66
CA GLY A 4 -17.94 17.12 -27.07
C GLY A 4 -17.45 18.00 -25.91
N ALA A 5 -17.28 17.43 -24.70
CA ALA A 5 -16.93 18.19 -23.51
C ALA A 5 -15.42 18.47 -23.45
N ASP A 6 -15.06 19.71 -23.16
CA ASP A 6 -13.66 20.16 -23.03
C ASP A 6 -13.03 19.73 -21.69
N ALA A 7 -13.85 19.54 -20.66
CA ALA A 7 -13.43 19.15 -19.31
C ALA A 7 -14.45 18.21 -18.64
N ILE A 8 -13.98 17.48 -17.62
CA ILE A 8 -14.79 16.61 -16.77
C ILE A 8 -14.64 17.07 -15.32
N ALA A 9 -15.74 17.42 -14.66
CA ALA A 9 -15.73 17.65 -13.21
C ALA A 9 -16.11 16.37 -12.46
N THR A 10 -15.43 16.09 -11.34
CA THR A 10 -15.81 14.96 -10.48
C THR A 10 -15.93 15.39 -9.03
N GLY A 11 -16.82 14.72 -8.28
CA GLY A 11 -16.99 14.94 -6.84
C GLY A 11 -15.89 14.33 -5.97
N HIS A 12 -14.68 14.12 -6.52
CA HIS A 12 -13.56 13.63 -5.73
C HIS A 12 -12.97 14.76 -4.87
N TYR A 13 -12.59 14.41 -3.65
CA TYR A 13 -11.76 15.24 -2.79
C TYR A 13 -10.30 15.03 -3.19
N ALA A 14 -9.84 15.85 -4.13
CA ALA A 14 -8.45 15.95 -4.58
C ALA A 14 -8.24 17.35 -5.18
N ARG A 15 -6.99 17.77 -5.35
CA ARG A 15 -6.64 19.03 -6.02
C ARG A 15 -5.73 18.74 -7.21
N THR A 16 -5.65 19.67 -8.15
CA THR A 16 -4.62 19.68 -9.19
C THR A 16 -3.75 20.92 -9.02
N SER A 17 -2.58 20.94 -9.68
CA SER A 17 -1.78 22.17 -9.80
C SER A 17 -2.26 23.12 -10.89
N GLN A 18 -3.37 22.82 -11.55
CA GLN A 18 -3.98 23.68 -12.57
C GLN A 18 -5.18 24.38 -11.99
N GLU A 19 -5.36 25.64 -12.36
CA GLU A 19 -6.60 26.37 -12.06
C GLU A 19 -7.72 25.91 -13.00
N ASP A 20 -8.97 26.02 -12.55
CA ASP A 20 -10.14 25.51 -13.29
C ASP A 20 -10.23 26.14 -14.69
N GLU A 21 -9.90 27.43 -14.83
CA GLU A 21 -9.91 28.15 -16.11
C GLU A 21 -8.86 27.62 -17.10
N GLU A 22 -7.71 27.17 -16.60
CA GLU A 22 -6.63 26.61 -17.43
C GLU A 22 -7.04 25.29 -18.09
N VAL A 23 -7.95 24.53 -17.47
CA VAL A 23 -8.45 23.26 -18.02
C VAL A 23 -9.19 23.51 -19.34
N PHE A 24 -9.99 24.58 -19.42
CA PHE A 24 -10.78 24.92 -20.62
C PHE A 24 -9.95 25.52 -21.76
N GLN A 25 -8.76 26.05 -21.46
CA GLN A 25 -7.90 26.69 -22.47
C GLN A 25 -6.95 25.72 -23.18
N GLN A 26 -6.93 24.44 -22.82
CA GLN A 26 -6.01 23.47 -23.40
C GLN A 26 -6.42 23.10 -24.83
N LYS A 27 -5.62 23.54 -25.83
CA LYS A 27 -5.76 23.06 -27.21
C LYS A 27 -5.49 21.55 -27.26
N HIS A 28 -6.43 20.80 -27.84
CA HIS A 28 -6.28 19.36 -28.06
C HIS A 28 -5.17 19.07 -29.09
N ILE A 29 -3.96 18.82 -28.62
CA ILE A 29 -2.87 18.33 -29.47
C ILE A 29 -2.98 16.80 -29.52
N LYS A 30 -3.35 16.24 -30.68
CA LYS A 30 -3.24 14.79 -30.90
C LYS A 30 -1.77 14.40 -30.73
N ARG A 31 -1.50 13.44 -29.84
CA ARG A 31 -0.16 12.85 -29.71
C ARG A 31 0.29 12.34 -31.08
N PRO A 32 1.47 12.70 -31.59
CA PRO A 32 2.00 12.08 -32.80
C PRO A 32 2.16 10.58 -32.55
N GLU A 33 1.65 9.73 -33.44
CA GLU A 33 1.79 8.26 -33.39
C GLU A 33 3.21 7.79 -33.81
N GLY A 34 4.23 8.62 -33.62
CA GLY A 34 5.61 8.33 -33.99
C GLY A 34 6.39 7.64 -32.86
N LEU A 35 7.32 6.75 -33.23
CA LEU A 35 8.24 6.08 -32.30
C LEU A 35 9.16 7.06 -31.54
N PHE A 36 9.30 8.30 -32.03
CA PHE A 36 10.11 9.34 -31.42
C PHE A 36 9.23 10.26 -30.57
N ARG A 37 9.19 9.99 -29.25
CA ARG A 37 8.72 10.97 -28.27
C ARG A 37 9.65 12.18 -28.36
N ASN A 38 9.12 13.32 -28.80
CA ASN A 38 9.87 14.57 -28.82
C ASN A 38 10.19 14.97 -27.38
N ARG A 39 11.47 14.84 -26.98
CA ARG A 39 11.95 15.08 -25.61
C ARG A 39 11.90 16.57 -25.19
N PHE A 40 11.40 17.42 -26.09
CA PHE A 40 11.35 18.88 -26.00
C PHE A 40 9.92 19.46 -26.01
N GLU A 41 8.85 18.64 -26.03
CA GLU A 41 7.55 19.18 -25.66
C GLU A 41 7.61 19.60 -24.19
N VAL A 42 7.49 20.90 -23.92
CA VAL A 42 7.27 21.43 -22.57
C VAL A 42 5.97 20.80 -22.07
N ARG A 43 6.10 19.70 -21.35
CA ARG A 43 4.99 19.05 -20.67
C ARG A 43 4.58 20.00 -19.55
N ASN A 44 3.52 20.78 -19.76
CA ASN A 44 2.75 21.36 -18.65
C ASN A 44 2.08 20.21 -17.90
N ALA A 45 2.91 19.47 -17.15
CA ALA A 45 2.51 18.33 -16.38
C ALA A 45 1.73 18.83 -15.16
N VAL A 46 0.53 18.31 -15.01
CA VAL A 46 -0.35 18.58 -13.88
C VAL A 46 0.03 17.67 -12.75
N LYS A 47 0.07 18.24 -11.55
CA LYS A 47 0.29 17.49 -10.33
C LYS A 47 -1.05 17.11 -9.74
N LEU A 48 -1.14 15.90 -9.19
CA LEU A 48 -2.25 15.50 -8.33
C LEU A 48 -1.87 15.86 -6.89
N LEU A 49 -2.69 16.65 -6.23
CA LEU A 49 -2.44 17.17 -4.88
C LEU A 49 -3.50 16.65 -3.91
N GLN A 50 -3.11 16.45 -2.65
CA GLN A 50 -4.02 16.06 -1.58
C GLN A 50 -5.11 17.12 -1.38
N ALA A 51 -6.33 16.66 -1.07
CA ALA A 51 -7.43 17.55 -0.71
C ALA A 51 -7.14 18.32 0.59
N ALA A 52 -7.82 19.45 0.76
CA ALA A 52 -7.81 20.19 2.04
C ALA A 52 -8.40 19.34 3.18
N ASP A 53 -9.41 18.52 2.89
CA ASP A 53 -9.96 17.54 3.82
C ASP A 53 -9.14 16.24 3.81
N SER A 54 -8.21 16.11 4.75
CA SER A 54 -7.32 14.94 4.84
C SER A 54 -8.04 13.61 5.10
N PHE A 55 -9.21 13.63 5.74
CA PHE A 55 -10.01 12.43 6.03
C PHE A 55 -10.82 11.97 4.81
N LYS A 56 -11.20 12.92 3.95
CA LYS A 56 -11.90 12.64 2.69
C LYS A 56 -10.99 12.55 1.48
N ASP A 57 -9.71 12.90 1.61
CA ASP A 57 -8.74 12.84 0.53
C ASP A 57 -8.80 11.52 -0.25
N GLN A 58 -8.96 11.63 -1.56
CA GLN A 58 -9.17 10.53 -2.49
C GLN A 58 -8.01 10.35 -3.48
N THR A 59 -6.89 11.07 -3.29
CA THR A 59 -5.69 10.90 -4.13
C THR A 59 -5.18 9.46 -4.16
N PHE A 60 -5.40 8.68 -3.10
CA PHE A 60 -5.09 7.25 -3.07
C PHE A 60 -5.71 6.49 -4.26
N PHE A 61 -7.00 6.72 -4.52
CA PHE A 61 -7.74 6.06 -5.60
C PHE A 61 -7.41 6.66 -6.97
N LEU A 62 -7.05 7.94 -7.01
CA LEU A 62 -6.67 8.65 -8.23
C LEU A 62 -5.19 8.45 -8.60
N SER A 63 -4.40 7.74 -7.78
CA SER A 63 -2.95 7.58 -7.98
C SER A 63 -2.51 6.85 -9.24
N GLN A 64 -3.45 6.26 -9.99
CA GLN A 64 -3.24 5.59 -11.28
C GLN A 64 -3.90 6.34 -12.46
N VAL A 65 -4.42 7.57 -12.24
CA VAL A 65 -5.00 8.38 -13.31
C VAL A 65 -3.91 8.75 -14.32
N SER A 66 -4.23 8.65 -15.62
CA SER A 66 -3.31 9.08 -16.66
C SER A 66 -3.18 10.60 -16.67
N GLN A 67 -2.02 11.09 -17.09
CA GLN A 67 -1.78 12.52 -17.16
C GLN A 67 -2.75 13.24 -18.10
N ASP A 68 -3.08 12.59 -19.22
CA ASP A 68 -4.05 13.10 -20.19
C ASP A 68 -5.48 13.19 -19.64
N ALA A 69 -5.85 12.32 -18.69
CA ALA A 69 -7.14 12.39 -18.02
C ALA A 69 -7.12 13.46 -16.92
N LEU A 70 -6.04 13.51 -16.13
CA LEU A 70 -5.89 14.49 -15.05
C LEU A 70 -5.95 15.93 -15.57
N ARG A 71 -5.28 16.20 -16.69
CA ARG A 71 -5.28 17.50 -17.40
C ARG A 71 -6.64 18.03 -17.82
N ARG A 72 -7.63 17.15 -17.94
CA ARG A 72 -9.00 17.47 -18.35
C ARG A 72 -9.99 17.31 -17.21
N THR A 73 -9.50 17.14 -15.98
CA THR A 73 -10.33 16.88 -14.81
C THR A 73 -10.31 18.07 -13.86
N ILE A 74 -11.50 18.51 -13.46
CA ILE A 74 -11.72 19.51 -12.41
C ILE A 74 -12.17 18.79 -11.13
N PHE A 75 -11.66 19.24 -9.98
CA PHE A 75 -12.06 18.75 -8.66
C PHE A 75 -12.64 19.89 -7.79
N PRO A 76 -13.92 20.24 -7.96
CA PRO A 76 -14.52 21.40 -7.27
C PRO A 76 -14.53 21.28 -5.74
N LEU A 77 -14.43 20.05 -5.21
CA LEU A 77 -14.44 19.78 -3.78
C LEU A 77 -13.04 19.79 -3.15
N GLY A 78 -11.97 19.94 -3.96
CA GLY A 78 -10.59 19.78 -3.52
C GLY A 78 -10.16 20.72 -2.40
N GLY A 79 -10.67 21.95 -2.40
CA GLY A 79 -10.41 22.97 -1.39
C GLY A 79 -11.39 22.97 -0.22
N LEU A 80 -12.39 22.09 -0.20
CA LEU A 80 -13.50 22.15 0.74
C LEU A 80 -13.48 20.96 1.71
N THR A 81 -13.95 21.20 2.95
CA THR A 81 -14.23 20.12 3.89
C THR A 81 -15.60 19.51 3.63
N LYS A 82 -15.80 18.25 4.03
CA LYS A 82 -17.10 17.60 3.85
C LYS A 82 -18.24 18.36 4.51
N ASP A 83 -17.99 18.89 5.69
CA ASP A 83 -19.01 19.62 6.45
C ASP A 83 -19.37 20.94 5.78
N PHE A 84 -18.37 21.62 5.19
CA PHE A 84 -18.63 22.81 4.38
C PHE A 84 -19.43 22.48 3.12
N VAL A 85 -19.11 21.38 2.43
CA VAL A 85 -19.90 20.91 1.27
C VAL A 85 -21.35 20.60 1.66
N LYS A 86 -21.59 20.02 2.84
CA LYS A 86 -22.95 19.81 3.35
C LYS A 86 -23.67 21.13 3.65
N LYS A 87 -22.96 22.13 4.17
CA LYS A 87 -23.51 23.47 4.40
C LYS A 87 -23.95 24.13 3.09
N ILE A 88 -23.09 24.13 2.06
CA ILE A 88 -23.42 24.62 0.71
C ILE A 88 -24.66 23.90 0.17
N ALA A 89 -24.72 22.57 0.29
CA ALA A 89 -25.87 21.79 -0.17
C ALA A 89 -27.16 22.15 0.58
N ALA A 90 -27.11 22.41 1.89
CA ALA A 90 -28.26 22.85 2.66
C ALA A 90 -28.76 24.24 2.22
N GLU A 91 -27.84 25.19 2.03
CA GLU A 91 -28.13 26.56 1.60
C GLU A 91 -28.76 26.59 0.19
N ASN A 92 -28.34 25.68 -0.69
CA ASN A 92 -28.89 25.51 -2.04
C ASN A 92 -30.11 24.58 -2.10
N ARG A 93 -30.73 24.27 -0.96
CA ARG A 93 -31.95 23.44 -0.85
C ARG A 93 -31.79 22.02 -1.44
N LEU A 94 -30.58 21.49 -1.49
CA LEU A 94 -30.25 20.12 -1.93
C LEU A 94 -30.42 19.09 -0.79
N HIS A 95 -31.53 19.17 -0.05
CA HIS A 95 -31.75 18.34 1.15
C HIS A 95 -31.77 16.84 0.88
N HIS A 96 -32.19 16.42 -0.31
CA HIS A 96 -32.17 15.01 -0.72
C HIS A 96 -30.75 14.42 -0.76
N VAL A 97 -29.73 15.24 -1.05
CA VAL A 97 -28.32 14.80 -1.04
C VAL A 97 -27.82 14.61 0.39
N LEU A 98 -28.27 15.45 1.32
CA LEU A 98 -27.88 15.39 2.74
C LEU A 98 -28.39 14.13 3.44
N GLN A 99 -29.56 13.62 3.03
CA GLN A 99 -30.15 12.40 3.56
C GLN A 99 -29.51 11.12 2.99
N LYS A 100 -28.78 11.23 1.88
CA LYS A 100 -28.14 10.09 1.23
C LYS A 100 -26.91 9.65 2.04
N LYS A 101 -26.93 8.42 2.52
CA LYS A 101 -25.75 7.79 3.15
C LYS A 101 -24.62 7.70 2.13
N GLU A 102 -23.40 7.97 2.57
CA GLU A 102 -22.21 7.81 1.74
C GLU A 102 -22.07 6.35 1.29
N SER A 103 -21.67 6.16 0.03
CA SER A 103 -21.34 4.85 -0.50
C SER A 103 -20.10 4.32 0.21
N MET A 104 -20.24 3.20 0.92
CA MET A 104 -19.16 2.50 1.61
C MET A 104 -18.92 1.16 0.91
N GLY A 105 -17.65 0.76 0.77
CA GLY A 105 -17.24 -0.47 0.10
C GLY A 105 -16.94 -0.29 -1.39
N MET A 106 -16.72 -1.39 -2.11
CA MET A 106 -16.50 -1.35 -3.55
C MET A 106 -17.77 -0.85 -4.27
N CYS A 107 -17.60 0.10 -5.19
CA CYS A 107 -18.68 0.87 -5.83
C CYS A 107 -19.81 0.02 -6.47
N PHE A 108 -19.57 -1.26 -6.77
CA PHE A 108 -20.51 -2.13 -7.48
C PHE A 108 -21.07 -3.32 -6.67
N ILE A 109 -20.54 -3.59 -5.47
CA ILE A 109 -20.92 -4.79 -4.69
C ILE A 109 -22.03 -4.48 -3.67
N GLY A 110 -22.14 -3.21 -3.23
CA GLY A 110 -23.08 -2.81 -2.19
C GLY A 110 -22.74 -3.43 -0.82
N LYS A 111 -23.74 -3.49 0.08
CA LYS A 111 -23.59 -3.96 1.47
C LYS A 111 -23.65 -5.50 1.62
N ARG A 112 -23.02 -6.25 0.73
CA ARG A 112 -23.06 -7.73 0.76
C ARG A 112 -21.97 -8.30 1.66
N ASN A 113 -22.19 -9.52 2.17
CA ASN A 113 -21.13 -10.28 2.82
C ASN A 113 -20.03 -10.60 1.78
N PHE A 114 -18.82 -10.11 2.03
CA PHE A 114 -17.73 -10.18 1.06
C PHE A 114 -17.23 -11.61 0.80
N GLU A 115 -17.20 -12.45 1.84
CA GLU A 115 -16.85 -13.87 1.68
C GLU A 115 -17.84 -14.57 0.75
N HIS A 116 -19.14 -14.39 1.01
CA HIS A 116 -20.18 -14.99 0.17
C HIS A 116 -20.09 -14.51 -1.28
N PHE A 117 -19.83 -13.22 -1.50
CA PHE A 117 -19.63 -12.66 -2.84
C PHE A 117 -18.44 -13.31 -3.56
N LEU A 118 -17.28 -13.47 -2.91
CA LEU A 118 -16.12 -14.10 -3.54
C LEU A 118 -16.37 -15.56 -3.92
N LEU A 119 -17.09 -16.30 -3.06
CA LEU A 119 -17.41 -17.71 -3.29
C LEU A 119 -18.42 -17.95 -4.42
N GLN A 120 -19.06 -16.90 -4.95
CA GLN A 120 -19.87 -16.99 -6.17
C GLN A 120 -19.02 -17.11 -7.43
N TYR A 121 -17.76 -16.66 -7.38
CA TYR A 121 -16.85 -16.63 -8.53
C TYR A 121 -15.63 -17.53 -8.37
N LEU A 122 -15.24 -17.84 -7.13
CA LEU A 122 -14.07 -18.66 -6.81
C LEU A 122 -14.50 -19.93 -6.09
N GLN A 123 -14.03 -21.07 -6.60
CA GLN A 123 -14.24 -22.35 -5.92
C GLN A 123 -13.51 -22.37 -4.57
N PRO A 124 -14.16 -22.81 -3.48
CA PRO A 124 -13.50 -23.03 -2.19
C PRO A 124 -12.27 -23.93 -2.35
N ARG A 125 -11.17 -23.54 -1.70
CA ARG A 125 -9.94 -24.33 -1.63
C ARG A 125 -9.55 -24.45 -0.16
N PRO A 126 -10.09 -25.44 0.57
CA PRO A 126 -9.85 -25.56 1.99
C PRO A 126 -8.37 -25.67 2.33
N GLY A 127 -7.98 -25.11 3.46
CA GLY A 127 -6.61 -25.11 3.97
C GLY A 127 -6.58 -24.93 5.48
N GLN A 128 -5.38 -24.95 6.06
CA GLN A 128 -5.20 -24.92 7.50
C GLN A 128 -4.74 -23.54 8.00
N PHE A 129 -5.17 -23.19 9.21
CA PHE A 129 -4.53 -22.15 9.99
C PHE A 129 -3.34 -22.73 10.76
N ILE A 130 -2.14 -22.20 10.50
CA ILE A 130 -0.91 -22.69 11.12
C ILE A 130 -0.28 -21.58 11.96
N SER A 131 0.03 -21.88 13.22
CA SER A 131 0.76 -20.97 14.11
C SER A 131 2.20 -20.76 13.62
N ILE A 132 2.67 -19.52 13.55
CA ILE A 132 4.09 -19.22 13.22
C ILE A 132 5.05 -19.36 14.41
N GLU A 133 4.52 -19.54 15.62
CA GLU A 133 5.33 -19.68 16.83
C GLU A 133 5.82 -21.13 16.97
N ASP A 134 4.89 -22.08 16.89
CA ASP A 134 5.10 -23.50 17.18
C ASP A 134 4.65 -24.46 16.05
N HIS A 135 4.24 -23.92 14.89
CA HIS A 135 3.80 -24.70 13.72
C HIS A 135 2.60 -25.63 13.96
N LYS A 136 1.85 -25.44 15.05
CA LYS A 136 0.62 -26.19 15.30
C LYS A 136 -0.51 -25.74 14.38
N VAL A 137 -1.33 -26.72 13.97
CA VAL A 137 -2.60 -26.48 13.28
C VAL A 137 -3.63 -26.00 14.31
N LEU A 138 -4.21 -24.83 14.07
CA LEU A 138 -5.19 -24.20 14.97
C LEU A 138 -6.64 -24.35 14.47
N GLY A 139 -6.83 -24.76 13.22
CA GLY A 139 -8.14 -24.92 12.60
C GLY A 139 -8.07 -24.94 11.08
N THR A 140 -9.23 -24.88 10.42
CA THR A 140 -9.34 -24.87 8.95
C THR A 140 -10.11 -23.66 8.43
N HIS A 141 -9.97 -23.39 7.13
CA HIS A 141 -10.70 -22.34 6.43
C HIS A 141 -11.14 -22.76 5.04
N LYS A 142 -12.00 -21.96 4.40
CA LYS A 142 -12.55 -22.25 3.04
C LYS A 142 -11.65 -21.83 1.87
N GLY A 143 -10.62 -21.02 2.13
CA GLY A 143 -9.69 -20.58 1.09
C GLY A 143 -8.75 -19.47 1.53
N TRP A 144 -7.46 -19.59 1.23
CA TRP A 144 -6.45 -18.57 1.57
C TRP A 144 -6.76 -17.19 0.94
N PHE A 145 -7.47 -17.17 -0.19
CA PHE A 145 -7.86 -15.96 -0.91
C PHE A 145 -8.90 -15.12 -0.16
N LEU A 146 -9.56 -15.68 0.86
CA LEU A 146 -10.51 -14.97 1.72
C LEU A 146 -9.82 -14.11 2.80
N TYR A 147 -8.50 -14.23 2.91
CA TYR A 147 -7.73 -13.61 3.98
C TYR A 147 -6.70 -12.62 3.46
N THR A 148 -6.55 -11.51 4.19
CA THR A 148 -5.55 -10.47 3.94
C THR A 148 -4.57 -10.41 5.11
N LEU A 149 -3.29 -10.10 4.83
CA LEU A 149 -2.30 -9.92 5.89
C LEU A 149 -2.76 -8.83 6.87
N GLY A 150 -2.64 -9.10 8.17
CA GLY A 150 -3.11 -8.24 9.26
C GLY A 150 -4.59 -8.37 9.62
N GLN A 151 -5.37 -9.17 8.89
CA GLN A 151 -6.76 -9.49 9.21
C GLN A 151 -6.84 -10.45 10.41
N ARG A 152 -7.87 -10.29 11.26
CA ARG A 152 -8.18 -11.26 12.33
C ARG A 152 -8.72 -12.55 11.70
N ALA A 153 -8.16 -13.70 12.05
CA ALA A 153 -8.50 -15.00 11.47
C ALA A 153 -9.78 -15.64 12.04
N ASN A 154 -10.36 -15.08 13.13
CA ASN A 154 -11.60 -15.54 13.78
C ASN A 154 -11.68 -17.06 13.97
N ILE A 155 -10.62 -17.65 14.54
CA ILE A 155 -10.54 -19.09 14.82
C ILE A 155 -11.24 -19.37 16.16
N GLY A 156 -12.16 -20.34 16.19
CA GLY A 156 -12.91 -20.72 17.39
C GLY A 156 -12.03 -21.40 18.45
N GLY A 157 -12.39 -21.26 19.72
CA GLY A 157 -11.73 -21.97 20.84
C GLY A 157 -10.39 -21.39 21.30
N LEU A 158 -9.92 -20.29 20.72
CA LEU A 158 -8.66 -19.64 21.12
C LEU A 158 -8.92 -18.52 22.13
N SER A 159 -8.08 -18.45 23.18
CA SER A 159 -8.19 -17.48 24.28
C SER A 159 -7.84 -16.05 23.88
N VAL A 160 -7.05 -15.87 22.83
CA VAL A 160 -6.61 -14.55 22.32
C VAL A 160 -6.95 -14.41 20.84
N PRO A 161 -7.11 -13.18 20.32
CA PRO A 161 -7.24 -12.96 18.89
C PRO A 161 -5.98 -13.36 18.12
N TRP A 162 -6.17 -14.08 17.01
CA TRP A 162 -5.11 -14.44 16.07
C TRP A 162 -5.25 -13.67 14.76
N TYR A 163 -4.11 -13.31 14.17
CA TYR A 163 -4.03 -12.47 12.97
C TYR A 163 -3.22 -13.16 11.89
N VAL A 164 -3.65 -12.98 10.65
CA VAL A 164 -3.00 -13.52 9.45
C VAL A 164 -1.68 -12.77 9.21
N VAL A 165 -0.56 -13.50 9.16
CA VAL A 165 0.79 -12.94 9.00
C VAL A 165 1.47 -13.34 7.71
N GLU A 166 1.06 -14.46 7.13
CA GLU A 166 1.60 -15.00 5.88
C GLU A 166 0.60 -15.95 5.23
N LYS A 167 0.71 -16.16 3.91
CA LYS A 167 -0.15 -17.05 3.13
C LYS A 167 0.72 -17.87 2.20
N ASP A 168 0.53 -19.18 2.22
CA ASP A 168 1.15 -20.09 1.27
C ASP A 168 0.10 -20.47 0.22
N SER A 169 0.16 -19.84 -0.95
CA SER A 169 -0.78 -20.12 -2.03
C SER A 169 -0.55 -21.49 -2.69
N ALA A 170 0.64 -22.09 -2.52
CA ALA A 170 0.97 -23.39 -3.11
C ALA A 170 0.36 -24.53 -2.28
N LYS A 171 0.49 -24.47 -0.95
CA LYS A 171 -0.13 -25.44 -0.03
C LYS A 171 -1.58 -25.10 0.31
N GLY A 172 -1.95 -23.84 0.17
CA GLY A 172 -3.26 -23.32 0.55
C GLY A 172 -3.37 -22.94 2.03
N ASP A 173 -2.28 -22.98 2.78
CA ASP A 173 -2.25 -22.70 4.21
C ASP A 173 -2.18 -21.20 4.53
N VAL A 174 -2.76 -20.81 5.65
CA VAL A 174 -2.72 -19.45 6.19
C VAL A 174 -2.00 -19.46 7.52
N PHE A 175 -0.87 -18.75 7.57
CA PHE A 175 -0.08 -18.62 8.77
C PHE A 175 -0.59 -17.48 9.65
N VAL A 176 -0.70 -17.74 10.94
CA VAL A 176 -1.30 -16.83 11.93
C VAL A 176 -0.39 -16.65 13.15
N ALA A 177 -0.52 -15.49 13.81
CA ALA A 177 0.18 -15.16 15.04
C ALA A 177 -0.79 -14.58 16.10
N PRO A 178 -0.51 -14.77 17.39
CA PRO A 178 -1.37 -14.26 18.47
C PRO A 178 -1.15 -12.77 18.68
N ARG A 179 -2.20 -12.05 19.10
CA ARG A 179 -2.20 -10.61 19.42
C ARG A 179 -1.95 -9.69 18.23
N ILE A 180 -2.43 -8.44 18.37
CA ILE A 180 -2.44 -7.45 17.28
C ILE A 180 -1.08 -6.82 17.01
N ASP A 181 -0.20 -6.85 18.01
CA ASP A 181 1.13 -6.25 18.09
C ASP A 181 2.26 -7.23 17.77
N HIS A 182 1.93 -8.46 17.37
CA HIS A 182 2.92 -9.48 17.07
C HIS A 182 3.95 -9.04 16.02
N PRO A 183 5.28 -9.18 16.24
CA PRO A 183 6.32 -8.68 15.32
C PRO A 183 6.22 -9.21 13.89
N ALA A 184 5.61 -10.38 13.68
CA ALA A 184 5.40 -10.94 12.33
C ALA A 184 4.42 -10.15 11.46
N LEU A 185 3.61 -9.29 12.06
CA LEU A 185 2.70 -8.39 11.36
C LEU A 185 3.42 -7.14 10.81
N TYR A 186 4.65 -6.89 11.24
CA TYR A 186 5.40 -5.68 10.94
C TYR A 186 6.51 -5.96 9.92
N ARG A 187 6.59 -5.09 8.91
CA ARG A 187 7.59 -5.11 7.85
C ARG A 187 7.95 -3.67 7.48
N ASP A 188 9.20 -3.42 7.13
CA ASP A 188 9.71 -2.12 6.71
C ASP A 188 10.05 -2.08 5.21
N LEU A 189 10.34 -3.23 4.61
CA LEU A 189 10.75 -3.31 3.21
C LEU A 189 9.64 -3.90 2.33
N LEU A 190 9.43 -3.29 1.16
CA LEU A 190 8.58 -3.84 0.10
C LEU A 190 9.12 -3.47 -1.29
N ARG A 191 8.72 -4.23 -2.31
CA ARG A 191 8.99 -3.93 -3.73
C ARG A 191 7.68 -3.81 -4.49
N THR A 192 7.57 -2.78 -5.32
CA THR A 192 6.40 -2.59 -6.19
C THR A 192 6.63 -3.11 -7.61
N SER A 193 5.56 -3.14 -8.41
CA SER A 193 5.63 -3.12 -9.87
C SER A 193 6.29 -1.84 -10.36
N ARG A 194 6.45 -1.72 -11.69
CA ARG A 194 6.77 -0.42 -12.30
C ARG A 194 5.79 0.62 -11.77
N VAL A 195 6.33 1.76 -11.33
CA VAL A 195 5.52 2.84 -10.76
C VAL A 195 4.83 3.58 -11.89
N HIS A 196 3.53 3.82 -11.71
CA HIS A 196 2.80 4.81 -12.50
C HIS A 196 3.03 6.18 -11.87
N TRP A 197 3.76 7.04 -12.57
CA TRP A 197 4.00 8.42 -12.14
C TRP A 197 2.92 9.32 -12.73
N ILE A 198 2.31 10.17 -11.90
CA ILE A 198 1.26 11.10 -12.35
C ILE A 198 1.79 12.03 -13.45
N THR A 199 3.01 12.51 -13.29
CA THR A 199 3.70 13.39 -14.24
C THR A 199 4.41 12.62 -15.38
N GLU A 200 4.04 11.35 -15.60
CA GLU A 200 4.56 10.39 -16.58
C GLU A 200 6.03 9.95 -16.38
N GLU A 201 6.83 10.71 -15.64
CA GLU A 201 8.23 10.41 -15.37
C GLU A 201 8.51 10.41 -13.85
N PRO A 202 9.48 9.62 -13.38
CA PRO A 202 9.92 9.67 -11.99
C PRO A 202 10.47 11.06 -11.62
N PRO A 203 10.37 11.47 -10.33
CA PRO A 203 10.96 12.72 -9.86
C PRO A 203 12.46 12.82 -10.19
N ALA A 204 12.93 13.98 -10.64
CA ALA A 204 14.31 14.17 -11.08
C ALA A 204 15.36 13.79 -10.02
N ALA A 205 15.07 14.10 -8.74
CA ALA A 205 15.93 13.70 -7.62
C ALA A 205 16.05 12.17 -7.51
N LEU A 206 14.94 11.44 -7.65
CA LEU A 206 14.93 9.97 -7.64
C LEU A 206 15.71 9.39 -8.83
N VAL A 207 15.67 10.02 -10.01
CA VAL A 207 16.43 9.55 -11.18
C VAL A 207 17.92 9.74 -11.00
N ARG A 208 18.32 10.94 -10.53
CA ARG A 208 19.71 11.36 -10.34
C ARG A 208 20.39 10.57 -9.23
N ASP A 209 19.76 10.53 -8.06
CA ASP A 209 20.38 9.99 -6.85
C ASP A 209 20.05 8.49 -6.65
N LYS A 210 19.17 7.93 -7.50
CA LYS A 210 18.57 6.58 -7.38
C LYS A 210 17.78 6.33 -6.11
N MET A 211 17.79 7.28 -5.17
CA MET A 211 17.11 7.22 -3.90
C MET A 211 16.42 8.55 -3.61
N MET A 212 15.28 8.50 -2.92
CA MET A 212 14.57 9.72 -2.52
C MET A 212 13.73 9.48 -1.27
N GLU A 213 13.84 10.38 -0.31
CA GLU A 213 12.94 10.43 0.84
C GLU A 213 11.57 10.98 0.44
N CYS A 214 10.52 10.27 0.84
CA CYS A 214 9.14 10.68 0.65
C CYS A 214 8.26 10.05 1.72
N HIS A 215 6.95 10.11 1.51
CA HIS A 215 6.00 9.35 2.29
C HIS A 215 5.25 8.37 1.41
N PHE A 216 4.68 7.33 2.03
CA PHE A 216 3.76 6.44 1.35
C PHE A 216 2.60 6.03 2.24
N ARG A 217 1.53 5.53 1.61
CA ARG A 217 0.46 4.78 2.26
C ARG A 217 0.02 3.65 1.35
N PHE A 218 -0.48 2.58 1.96
CA PHE A 218 -0.96 1.39 1.24
C PHE A 218 -2.42 1.03 1.53
N ARG A 219 -3.07 1.83 2.39
CA ARG A 219 -4.51 1.77 2.65
C ARG A 219 -5.06 3.19 2.59
N HIS A 220 -6.25 3.34 2.04
CA HIS A 220 -6.98 4.60 2.08
C HIS A 220 -7.22 5.00 3.56
N GLN A 221 -7.13 6.30 3.85
CA GLN A 221 -7.20 6.91 5.21
C GLN A 221 -6.09 6.52 6.20
N MET A 222 -5.13 5.69 5.80
CA MET A 222 -3.93 5.48 6.61
C MET A 222 -3.07 6.75 6.62
N ALA A 223 -2.52 7.08 7.79
CA ALA A 223 -1.52 8.14 7.92
C ALA A 223 -0.32 7.88 7.00
N LEU A 224 0.27 8.97 6.49
CA LEU A 224 1.46 8.91 5.67
C LEU A 224 2.64 8.37 6.49
N VAL A 225 3.34 7.39 5.92
CA VAL A 225 4.51 6.76 6.53
C VAL A 225 5.77 7.28 5.85
N PRO A 226 6.73 7.85 6.60
CA PRO A 226 8.03 8.23 6.06
C PRO A 226 8.77 7.02 5.48
N CYS A 227 9.31 7.17 4.27
CA CYS A 227 10.07 6.10 3.60
C CYS A 227 11.15 6.65 2.67
N VAL A 228 12.07 5.77 2.30
CA VAL A 228 13.02 5.98 1.22
C VAL A 228 12.62 5.10 0.04
N LEU A 229 12.49 5.70 -1.14
CA LEU A 229 12.36 4.96 -2.41
C LEU A 229 13.75 4.71 -2.98
N THR A 230 13.98 3.51 -3.52
CA THR A 230 15.16 3.18 -4.34
C THR A 230 14.69 2.72 -5.72
N LEU A 231 15.08 3.44 -6.77
CA LEU A 231 14.64 3.20 -8.14
C LEU A 231 15.52 2.17 -8.85
N ASN A 232 14.90 1.11 -9.35
CA ASN A 232 15.55 0.09 -10.17
C ASN A 232 15.49 0.44 -11.67
N GLN A 233 16.36 -0.17 -12.47
CA GLN A 233 16.45 0.06 -13.92
C GLN A 233 15.17 -0.34 -14.68
N ASP A 234 14.42 -1.32 -14.17
CA ASP A 234 13.16 -1.79 -14.75
C ASP A 234 11.96 -0.86 -14.47
N GLY A 235 12.17 0.19 -13.66
CA GLY A 235 11.17 1.15 -13.21
C GLY A 235 10.39 0.70 -11.96
N THR A 236 10.72 -0.46 -11.38
CA THR A 236 10.23 -0.86 -10.06
C THR A 236 10.93 -0.05 -8.97
N VAL A 237 10.31 0.08 -7.80
CA VAL A 237 10.96 0.69 -6.63
C VAL A 237 10.97 -0.27 -5.45
N TRP A 238 12.08 -0.24 -4.71
CA TRP A 238 12.09 -0.66 -3.32
C TRP A 238 11.62 0.50 -2.46
N VAL A 239 10.82 0.19 -1.45
CA VAL A 239 10.30 1.15 -0.47
C VAL A 239 10.73 0.67 0.89
N THR A 240 11.54 1.46 1.57
CA THR A 240 12.03 1.20 2.92
C THR A 240 11.37 2.19 3.86
N ALA A 241 10.41 1.72 4.65
CA ALA A 241 9.75 2.52 5.68
C ALA A 241 10.75 2.82 6.81
N VAL A 242 10.76 4.05 7.31
CA VAL A 242 11.66 4.45 8.42
C VAL A 242 11.34 3.66 9.70
N ARG A 243 10.08 3.26 9.87
CA ARG A 243 9.63 2.35 10.93
C ARG A 243 8.80 1.24 10.32
N ALA A 244 8.95 0.02 10.84
CA ALA A 244 8.17 -1.13 10.39
C ALA A 244 6.67 -0.86 10.54
N VAL A 245 5.92 -1.16 9.48
CA VAL A 245 4.48 -0.92 9.38
C VAL A 245 3.70 -2.22 9.45
N ARG A 246 2.54 -2.14 10.11
CA ARG A 246 1.66 -3.29 10.33
C ARG A 246 0.81 -3.59 9.09
N GLY A 247 0.75 -4.86 8.69
CA GLY A 247 -0.24 -5.37 7.75
C GLY A 247 -0.01 -4.96 6.30
N LEU A 248 1.25 -4.80 5.90
CA LEU A 248 1.60 -4.72 4.48
C LEU A 248 1.13 -6.00 3.77
N ALA A 249 0.44 -5.83 2.63
CA ALA A 249 -0.11 -6.94 1.86
C ALA A 249 0.27 -6.80 0.37
N THR A 250 0.67 -7.91 -0.23
CA THR A 250 0.85 -7.99 -1.68
C THR A 250 -0.48 -7.82 -2.40
N GLY A 251 -0.44 -7.27 -3.60
CA GLY A 251 -1.63 -6.98 -4.41
C GLY A 251 -2.27 -5.62 -4.15
N GLN A 252 -2.05 -5.01 -2.98
CA GLN A 252 -2.41 -3.61 -2.70
C GLN A 252 -1.45 -2.66 -3.43
N PHE A 253 -1.79 -1.36 -3.46
CA PHE A 253 -0.92 -0.33 -4.04
C PHE A 253 -0.20 0.43 -2.94
N ALA A 254 1.10 0.72 -3.15
CA ALA A 254 1.82 1.73 -2.40
C ALA A 254 1.72 3.05 -3.18
N VAL A 255 1.14 4.07 -2.56
CA VAL A 255 0.97 5.41 -3.14
C VAL A 255 1.95 6.36 -2.49
N PHE A 256 2.70 7.10 -3.31
CA PHE A 256 3.85 7.91 -2.89
C PHE A 256 3.52 9.40 -2.86
N TYR A 257 4.01 10.10 -1.83
CA TYR A 257 3.72 11.51 -1.58
C TYR A 257 4.98 12.30 -1.22
N LYS A 258 5.09 13.54 -1.72
CA LYS A 258 6.11 14.52 -1.31
C LYS A 258 5.44 15.86 -1.00
N GLY A 259 5.39 16.22 0.28
CA GLY A 259 4.47 17.28 0.73
C GLY A 259 3.03 16.88 0.39
N ASP A 260 2.28 17.80 -0.21
CA ASP A 260 0.90 17.57 -0.65
C ASP A 260 0.80 16.83 -2.00
N GLU A 261 1.91 16.64 -2.72
CA GLU A 261 1.90 16.06 -4.06
C GLU A 261 1.81 14.53 -4.01
N CYS A 262 0.79 13.97 -4.65
CA CYS A 262 0.69 12.55 -4.97
C CYS A 262 1.55 12.26 -6.21
N LEU A 263 2.70 11.63 -6.01
CA LEU A 263 3.66 11.35 -7.08
C LEU A 263 3.15 10.24 -8.01
N GLY A 264 2.37 9.30 -7.49
CA GLY A 264 1.91 8.12 -8.21
C GLY A 264 1.87 6.89 -7.32
N SER A 265 1.72 5.71 -7.93
CA SER A 265 1.67 4.46 -7.18
C SER A 265 2.16 3.23 -7.95
N GLY A 266 2.49 2.18 -7.19
CA GLY A 266 2.88 0.88 -7.72
C GLY A 266 2.22 -0.25 -6.93
N LYS A 267 1.84 -1.32 -7.62
CA LYS A 267 1.28 -2.51 -6.97
C LYS A 267 2.36 -3.21 -6.17
N ILE A 268 2.11 -3.51 -4.90
CA ILE A 268 3.04 -4.22 -4.01
C ILE A 268 3.14 -5.67 -4.50
N LEU A 269 4.32 -6.06 -4.98
CA LEU A 269 4.57 -7.40 -5.52
C LEU A 269 5.27 -8.30 -4.52
N ARG A 270 6.20 -7.75 -3.75
CA ARG A 270 7.01 -8.49 -2.78
C ARG A 270 7.12 -7.70 -1.49
N LEU A 271 7.17 -8.44 -0.39
CA LEU A 271 7.45 -7.92 0.93
C LEU A 271 8.81 -8.44 1.39
N GLY A 272 9.54 -7.63 2.16
CA GLY A 272 10.72 -8.07 2.88
C GLY A 272 10.39 -9.01 4.05
N PRO A 273 11.42 -9.50 4.76
CA PRO A 273 11.23 -10.30 5.95
C PRO A 273 10.45 -9.53 7.02
N SER A 274 9.65 -10.24 7.81
CA SER A 274 8.99 -9.63 8.97
C SER A 274 9.98 -9.35 10.08
N THR A 275 9.64 -8.41 10.97
CA THR A 275 10.43 -8.13 12.17
C THR A 275 10.67 -9.41 13.00
N TYR A 276 9.68 -10.31 13.06
CA TYR A 276 9.82 -11.61 13.71
C TYR A 276 10.88 -12.52 13.07
N MET A 277 10.92 -12.60 11.74
CA MET A 277 11.92 -13.39 11.02
C MET A 277 13.33 -12.84 11.24
N LEU A 278 13.48 -11.51 11.20
CA LEU A 278 14.76 -10.84 11.47
C LEU A 278 15.25 -11.11 12.89
N GLN A 279 14.38 -11.01 13.90
CA GLN A 279 14.71 -11.30 15.30
C GLN A 279 15.12 -12.76 15.51
N LYS A 280 14.43 -13.72 14.88
CA LYS A 280 14.81 -15.14 14.94
C LYS A 280 16.18 -15.39 14.29
N GLY A 281 16.47 -14.74 13.17
CA GLY A 281 17.77 -14.84 12.50
C GLY A 281 18.92 -14.35 13.38
N GLN A 282 18.75 -13.19 14.02
CA GLN A 282 19.73 -12.61 14.95
C GLN A 282 20.00 -13.52 16.16
N ARG A 283 18.95 -14.10 16.77
CA ARG A 283 19.10 -15.04 17.89
C ARG A 283 19.90 -16.28 17.50
N ARG A 284 19.67 -16.84 16.31
CA ARG A 284 20.43 -18.00 15.81
C ARG A 284 21.90 -17.67 15.56
N ALA A 285 22.20 -16.47 15.06
CA ALA A 285 23.58 -16.01 14.87
C ALA A 285 24.31 -15.73 16.20
N GLY A 286 23.61 -15.17 17.20
CA GLY A 286 24.17 -14.94 18.55
C GLY A 286 24.46 -16.24 19.32
N VAL A 287 23.58 -17.24 19.22
CA VAL A 287 23.81 -18.55 19.88
C VAL A 287 24.98 -19.31 19.23
N ALA A 288 25.27 -19.08 17.95
CA ALA A 288 26.42 -19.69 17.27
C ALA A 288 27.78 -19.04 17.64
N THR A 289 27.78 -17.90 18.32
CA THR A 289 29.01 -17.19 18.75
C THR A 289 29.38 -17.42 20.21
N GLU A 290 28.51 -18.08 20.99
CA GLU A 290 28.77 -18.50 22.37
C GLU A 290 28.85 -20.04 22.46
N SER A 291 29.95 -20.62 21.99
CA SER A 291 30.38 -21.96 22.41
C SER A 291 31.49 -21.84 23.47
N PRO A 292 31.52 -22.69 24.51
CA PRO A 292 32.33 -22.47 25.70
C PRO A 292 33.82 -22.60 25.38
N SER A 293 34.63 -21.65 25.84
CA SER A 293 36.08 -21.80 25.92
C SER A 293 36.42 -23.02 26.78
N ASP A 294 37.20 -23.93 26.21
CA ASP A 294 37.74 -25.14 26.84
C ASP A 294 38.28 -24.86 28.24
N SER A 295 37.82 -25.65 29.20
CA SER A 295 38.43 -25.82 30.50
C SER A 295 39.84 -26.39 30.34
N ALA A 296 40.83 -25.70 30.90
CA ALA A 296 42.19 -26.19 31.04
C ALA A 296 42.21 -27.49 31.87
N GLU A 297 42.64 -28.60 31.25
CA GLU A 297 43.06 -29.79 31.98
C GLU A 297 44.47 -29.58 32.54
N GLU A 298 44.57 -29.58 33.87
CA GLU A 298 45.83 -29.76 34.60
C GLU A 298 46.34 -31.20 34.38
N GLY A 299 47.54 -31.33 33.81
CA GLY A 299 48.21 -32.62 33.63
C GLY A 299 48.77 -33.19 34.94
N PRO A 300 48.92 -34.53 35.06
CA PRO A 300 49.41 -35.14 36.29
C PRO A 300 50.93 -35.05 36.40
N ASP A 301 51.36 -34.69 37.61
CA ASP A 301 52.72 -34.54 38.11
C ASP A 301 53.46 -35.90 38.11
N LEU A 302 54.52 -36.04 37.31
CA LEU A 302 55.43 -37.19 37.30
C LEU A 302 56.64 -36.88 38.19
N ARG A 303 56.68 -37.48 39.38
CA ARG A 303 57.88 -37.52 40.23
C ARG A 303 58.90 -38.54 39.69
N PRO A 304 60.22 -38.26 39.75
CA PRO A 304 61.24 -39.22 39.39
C PRO A 304 61.81 -39.92 40.62
N SER A 305 62.14 -41.20 40.51
CA SER A 305 63.21 -41.82 41.31
C SER A 305 63.59 -43.20 40.78
N LEU A 306 64.85 -43.29 40.35
CA LEU A 306 65.83 -44.38 40.37
C LEU A 306 65.41 -45.79 39.89
#